data_AF-A0A1M6NLW2-F1
#
_entry.id   AF-A0A1M6NLW2-F1
#
_cell.length_a   1.000
_cell.length_b   1.000
_cell.length_c   1.000
_cell.angle_alpha   90.00
_cell.angle_beta   90.00
_cell.angle_gamma   90.00
#
_symmetry.space_group_name_H-M   'P 1'
#
loop_
_entity.id
_entity.type
_entity.pdbx_description
1 polymer ?
#
loop_
_entity_poly.entity_id
_entity_poly.type
_entity_poly.pdbx_seq_one_letter_code
_entity_poly.pdbx_strand_id
1 'polypeptide(L)'
;MHVSAGSGQPPAGPDWVVELAWTGHRCIAYVDPTREPGKRVRLLSANAVSMTATYPELAEPLERHSPPRGMVLDGTVVARGEEHAPRARRLAKRSGLHRPSEAHIRSVPVDYQVCDLLWLDGHSTLDLPYRDRRALLDGLGFDTAPVWSTSPLPLSELDTMLRIAEAKGVDALHARHLGARYRPGGRSPLWVKVPVPRVRQVVVGGWTPTDVRRPDTIASLLLGIPDGAGGLRYVGRVGVTGEERRRLSVLVRRRRPLSPFSGTVPDDVARHAVWVAPELVGEVEFTGFAANGRLRLPRWLGLVDRAERLDPADLHGPAAASARWARPEPPSTDLTPPAEPQPEPDARGEPEPEPEPEAAPPPPRKAESPRRLEQHFVYNALNTIAALIRTDPMRARELLFGFADLSRAADQPGDSRTRLSTELDAVRGYLALEQARFGARLQVEIDVPQELHGLSVSPMALIDAVRAAVQRDIEPLPEGGLLKVTAVRVGAGAELHVRAGDRDPVVVTAVPLGATV
;
A
#
# COMPACT_ATOMS: atom_id res chain seq x y z
N MET A 1 3.48 -25.00 -11.06
CA MET A 1 4.07 -25.29 -9.72
C MET A 1 3.60 -24.31 -8.62
N HIS A 2 2.36 -23.80 -8.66
CA HIS A 2 1.88 -22.78 -7.72
C HIS A 2 0.65 -23.25 -6.94
N VAL A 3 0.55 -22.93 -5.64
CA VAL A 3 -0.70 -23.19 -4.90
C VAL A 3 -1.75 -22.18 -5.34
N SER A 4 -2.94 -22.60 -5.73
CA SER A 4 -4.06 -21.67 -5.98
C SER A 4 -5.09 -21.74 -4.85
N ALA A 5 -5.54 -20.58 -4.39
CA ALA A 5 -6.63 -20.47 -3.42
C ALA A 5 -8.00 -20.53 -4.12
N GLY A 6 -8.95 -21.24 -3.54
CA GLY A 6 -10.36 -21.17 -3.95
C GLY A 6 -10.97 -19.84 -3.51
N SER A 7 -11.85 -19.24 -4.31
CA SER A 7 -12.63 -18.08 -3.87
C SER A 7 -13.74 -18.54 -2.93
N GLY A 8 -13.93 -17.89 -1.78
CA GLY A 8 -14.93 -18.30 -0.80
C GLY A 8 -15.22 -17.25 0.26
N GLN A 9 -16.16 -17.56 1.15
CA GLN A 9 -16.37 -16.78 2.37
C GLN A 9 -15.14 -16.87 3.29
N PRO A 10 -14.93 -15.88 4.17
CA PRO A 10 -13.93 -16.00 5.21
C PRO A 10 -14.14 -17.31 5.99
N PRO A 11 -13.07 -18.09 6.23
CA PRO A 11 -13.17 -19.29 7.08
C PRO A 11 -13.49 -18.90 8.53
N ALA A 12 -13.70 -19.88 9.40
CA ALA A 12 -13.92 -19.66 10.83
C ALA A 12 -12.82 -20.34 11.66
N GLY A 13 -12.56 -19.81 12.85
CA GLY A 13 -11.63 -20.37 13.83
C GLY A 13 -10.39 -19.51 14.07
N PRO A 14 -9.71 -19.72 15.22
CA PRO A 14 -8.59 -18.88 15.66
C PRO A 14 -7.29 -19.14 14.89
N ASP A 15 -7.17 -20.30 14.24
CA ASP A 15 -5.95 -20.71 13.52
C ASP A 15 -5.86 -20.17 12.09
N TRP A 16 -6.64 -19.13 11.77
CA TRP A 16 -6.62 -18.47 10.48
C TRP A 16 -6.04 -17.08 10.59
N VAL A 17 -5.27 -16.71 9.58
CA VAL A 17 -4.81 -15.35 9.37
C VAL A 17 -5.27 -14.84 8.02
N VAL A 18 -5.33 -13.52 7.87
CA VAL A 18 -5.69 -12.81 6.65
C VAL A 18 -4.61 -11.82 6.27
N GLU A 19 -4.30 -11.74 4.98
CA GLU A 19 -3.38 -10.76 4.40
C GLU A 19 -3.96 -10.19 3.11
N LEU A 20 -3.44 -9.06 2.65
CA LEU A 20 -3.84 -8.47 1.38
C LEU A 20 -3.51 -9.42 0.21
N ALA A 21 -4.48 -9.72 -0.64
CA ALA A 21 -4.22 -10.39 -1.91
C ALA A 21 -3.83 -9.33 -2.95
N TRP A 22 -2.56 -8.94 -2.92
CA TRP A 22 -1.99 -7.93 -3.81
C TRP A 22 -2.26 -8.22 -5.30
N THR A 23 -2.65 -7.18 -6.05
CA THR A 23 -2.91 -7.28 -7.48
C THR A 23 -1.64 -6.99 -8.28
N GLY A 24 -0.95 -8.05 -8.71
CA GLY A 24 0.29 -7.93 -9.49
C GLY A 24 0.69 -9.22 -10.19
N HIS A 25 1.97 -9.36 -10.51
CA HIS A 25 2.52 -10.59 -11.07
C HIS A 25 3.04 -11.49 -9.96
N ARG A 26 2.43 -12.67 -9.81
CA ARG A 26 2.99 -13.68 -8.93
C ARG A 26 4.41 -14.04 -9.37
N CYS A 27 5.32 -14.10 -8.41
CA CYS A 27 6.74 -14.30 -8.64
C CYS A 27 7.30 -15.28 -7.59
N ILE A 28 7.97 -16.34 -8.06
CA ILE A 28 8.87 -17.15 -7.25
C ILE A 28 10.29 -16.63 -7.47
N ALA A 29 10.90 -16.13 -6.40
CA ALA A 29 12.30 -15.72 -6.41
C ALA A 29 13.18 -16.87 -5.93
N TYR A 30 14.12 -17.29 -6.77
CA TYR A 30 15.20 -18.20 -6.40
C TYR A 30 16.46 -17.37 -6.17
N VAL A 31 17.10 -17.55 -5.03
CA VAL A 31 18.38 -16.93 -4.70
C VAL A 31 19.39 -18.03 -4.40
N ASP A 32 20.42 -18.13 -5.23
CA ASP A 32 21.49 -19.13 -5.14
C ASP A 32 22.84 -18.40 -5.11
N PRO A 33 23.37 -18.08 -3.91
CA PRO A 33 24.62 -17.34 -3.74
C PRO A 33 25.85 -18.08 -4.29
N THR A 34 25.75 -19.40 -4.53
CA THR A 34 26.85 -20.21 -5.07
C THR A 34 27.08 -19.96 -6.56
N ARG A 35 26.12 -19.32 -7.25
CA ARG A 35 26.23 -18.92 -8.65
C ARG A 35 27.14 -17.71 -8.82
N GLU A 36 27.63 -17.57 -10.04
CA GLU A 36 28.35 -16.37 -10.49
C GLU A 36 27.56 -15.09 -10.18
N PRO A 37 28.23 -14.00 -9.76
CA PRO A 37 27.61 -12.69 -9.60
C PRO A 37 26.77 -12.29 -10.83
N GLY A 38 25.56 -11.76 -10.60
CA GLY A 38 24.60 -11.43 -11.66
C GLY A 38 23.75 -12.61 -12.16
N LYS A 39 24.03 -13.85 -11.71
CA LYS A 39 23.20 -15.04 -11.98
C LYS A 39 22.61 -15.68 -10.71
N ARG A 40 22.79 -15.05 -9.56
CA ARG A 40 22.35 -15.55 -8.25
C ARG A 40 20.85 -15.46 -8.06
N VAL A 41 20.20 -14.45 -8.65
CA VAL A 41 18.75 -14.26 -8.55
C VAL A 41 18.05 -14.69 -9.83
N ARG A 42 16.97 -15.45 -9.69
CA ARG A 42 16.07 -15.82 -10.78
C ARG A 42 14.63 -15.66 -10.35
N LEU A 43 13.87 -14.87 -11.12
CA LEU A 43 12.48 -14.56 -10.85
C LEU A 43 11.59 -15.29 -11.87
N LEU A 44 10.63 -16.10 -11.41
CA LEU A 44 9.74 -16.87 -12.27
C LEU A 44 8.27 -16.53 -12.04
N SER A 45 7.50 -16.40 -13.11
CA SER A 45 6.05 -16.18 -13.06
C SER A 45 5.27 -17.39 -12.55
N ALA A 46 3.95 -17.20 -12.37
CA ALA A 46 2.96 -18.26 -12.18
C ALA A 46 3.09 -19.43 -13.19
N ASN A 47 3.55 -19.15 -14.41
CA ASN A 47 3.67 -20.13 -15.48
C ASN A 47 5.14 -20.55 -15.73
N ALA A 48 6.02 -20.34 -14.76
CA ALA A 48 7.46 -20.63 -14.84
C ALA A 48 8.20 -19.88 -15.97
N VAL A 49 7.65 -18.75 -16.43
CA VAL A 49 8.32 -17.86 -17.38
C VAL A 49 9.29 -16.96 -16.62
N SER A 50 10.53 -16.86 -17.09
CA SER A 50 11.52 -15.97 -16.49
C SER A 50 11.09 -14.52 -16.62
N MET A 51 11.16 -13.79 -15.52
CA MET A 51 10.94 -12.34 -15.44
C MET A 51 12.15 -11.62 -14.81
N THR A 52 13.28 -12.31 -14.64
CA THR A 52 14.49 -11.77 -13.98
C THR A 52 14.97 -10.47 -14.63
N ALA A 53 15.09 -10.46 -15.96
CA ALA A 53 15.60 -9.30 -16.69
C ALA A 53 14.63 -8.10 -16.69
N THR A 54 13.34 -8.36 -16.44
CA THR A 54 12.30 -7.33 -16.37
C THR A 54 12.33 -6.57 -15.04
N TYR A 55 12.93 -7.14 -13.98
CA TYR A 55 12.98 -6.53 -12.65
C TYR A 55 14.38 -6.60 -12.03
N PRO A 56 15.41 -6.03 -12.69
CA PRO A 56 16.79 -6.07 -12.20
C PRO A 56 16.97 -5.43 -10.82
N GLU A 57 16.15 -4.44 -10.47
CA GLU A 57 16.18 -3.72 -9.19
C GLU A 57 15.88 -4.60 -7.96
N LEU A 58 15.33 -5.81 -8.15
CA LEU A 58 15.05 -6.74 -7.06
C LEU A 58 16.24 -7.63 -6.69
N ALA A 59 17.26 -7.72 -7.55
CA ALA A 59 18.34 -8.69 -7.37
C ALA A 59 19.20 -8.40 -6.13
N GLU A 60 19.73 -7.19 -6.00
CA GLU A 60 20.63 -6.83 -4.89
C GLU A 60 19.95 -6.96 -3.52
N PRO A 61 18.72 -6.47 -3.29
CA PRO A 61 18.04 -6.63 -2.00
C PRO A 61 17.77 -8.10 -1.66
N LEU A 62 17.44 -8.93 -2.65
CA LEU A 62 17.24 -10.37 -2.45
C LEU A 62 18.56 -11.09 -2.13
N GLU A 63 19.66 -10.73 -2.77
CA GLU A 63 20.98 -11.31 -2.48
C GLU A 63 21.47 -10.93 -1.09
N ARG A 64 21.29 -9.66 -0.70
CA ARG A 64 21.72 -9.12 0.60
C ARG A 64 21.14 -9.89 1.79
N HIS A 65 19.87 -10.30 1.70
CA HIS A 65 19.17 -11.03 2.77
C HIS A 65 19.25 -12.56 2.61
N SER A 66 19.97 -13.06 1.60
CA SER A 66 20.07 -14.50 1.36
C SER A 66 21.03 -15.17 2.35
N PRO A 67 20.65 -16.31 2.95
CA PRO A 67 21.60 -17.13 3.69
C PRO A 67 22.62 -17.80 2.73
N PRO A 68 23.74 -18.34 3.25
CA PRO A 68 24.83 -18.88 2.42
C PRO A 68 24.41 -19.98 1.44
N ARG A 69 23.47 -20.86 1.81
CA ARG A 69 22.95 -21.93 0.94
C ARG A 69 21.65 -21.56 0.24
N GLY A 70 21.35 -20.27 0.15
CA GLY A 70 20.27 -19.73 -0.66
C GLY A 70 18.87 -19.87 -0.08
N MET A 71 17.90 -19.33 -0.82
CA MET A 71 16.49 -19.33 -0.43
C MET A 71 15.56 -19.33 -1.65
N VAL A 72 14.31 -19.72 -1.44
CA VAL A 72 13.24 -19.62 -2.43
C VAL A 72 12.02 -18.97 -1.80
N LEU A 73 11.52 -17.89 -2.40
CA LEU A 73 10.43 -17.07 -1.88
C LEU A 73 9.22 -17.11 -2.83
N ASP A 74 8.00 -17.05 -2.28
CA ASP A 74 6.75 -16.84 -3.04
C ASP A 74 6.15 -15.47 -2.69
N GLY A 75 5.75 -14.73 -3.70
CA GLY A 75 5.25 -13.38 -3.51
C GLY A 75 4.60 -12.80 -4.76
N THR A 76 4.34 -11.50 -4.72
CA THR A 76 3.72 -10.75 -5.81
C THR A 76 4.51 -9.49 -6.11
N VAL A 77 4.96 -9.34 -7.35
CA VAL A 77 5.52 -8.08 -7.85
C VAL A 77 4.36 -7.13 -8.17
N VAL A 78 4.37 -5.96 -7.55
CA VAL A 78 3.38 -4.91 -7.72
C VAL A 78 4.04 -3.64 -8.23
N ALA A 79 3.33 -2.84 -9.03
CA ALA A 79 3.78 -1.48 -9.31
C ALA A 79 3.52 -0.63 -8.08
N ARG A 80 4.55 0.07 -7.60
CA ARG A 80 4.47 0.97 -6.45
C ARG A 80 3.57 2.15 -6.80
N GLY A 81 2.49 2.30 -6.03
CA GLY A 81 1.64 3.49 -6.01
C GLY A 81 2.01 4.40 -4.84
N GLU A 82 1.36 5.57 -4.75
CA GLU A 82 1.25 6.28 -3.46
C GLU A 82 0.69 5.30 -2.42
N GLU A 83 1.32 5.23 -1.24
CA GLU A 83 0.97 4.31 -0.14
C GLU A 83 1.00 2.80 -0.47
N HIS A 84 1.79 2.38 -1.46
CA HIS A 84 1.93 0.96 -1.86
C HIS A 84 0.65 0.35 -2.47
N ALA A 85 -0.30 1.17 -2.93
CA ALA A 85 -1.51 0.69 -3.61
C ALA A 85 -1.17 0.09 -5.00
N PRO A 86 -1.54 -1.17 -5.31
CA PRO A 86 -1.15 -1.81 -6.57
C PRO A 86 -1.86 -1.19 -7.77
N ARG A 87 -1.10 -0.73 -8.76
CA ARG A 87 -1.65 -0.28 -10.05
C ARG A 87 -1.31 -1.28 -11.15
N ALA A 88 -2.10 -2.33 -11.29
CA ALA A 88 -1.87 -3.40 -12.27
C ALA A 88 -1.63 -2.92 -13.71
N ARG A 89 -2.29 -1.82 -14.13
CA ARG A 89 -2.04 -1.21 -15.46
C ARG A 89 -0.69 -0.52 -15.60
N ARG A 90 -0.15 0.06 -14.51
CA ARG A 90 1.21 0.62 -14.53
C ARG A 90 2.22 -0.52 -14.68
N LEU A 91 2.00 -1.64 -14.00
CA LEU A 91 2.85 -2.82 -14.11
C LEU A 91 2.85 -3.41 -15.53
N ALA A 92 1.76 -3.28 -16.30
CA ALA A 92 1.73 -3.70 -17.70
C ALA A 92 2.76 -2.95 -18.58
N LYS A 93 3.03 -1.67 -18.30
CA LYS A 93 4.08 -0.89 -19.00
C LYS A 93 5.49 -1.44 -18.76
N ARG A 94 5.71 -2.09 -17.60
CA ARG A 94 6.96 -2.78 -17.26
C ARG A 94 7.02 -4.17 -17.86
N SER A 95 5.93 -4.92 -17.74
CA SER A 95 5.90 -6.35 -18.00
C SER A 95 6.04 -6.73 -19.47
N GLY A 96 5.75 -5.80 -20.38
CA GLY A 96 6.04 -5.96 -21.81
C GLY A 96 7.51 -5.78 -22.18
N LEU A 97 8.36 -5.30 -21.25
CA LEU A 97 9.78 -5.04 -21.50
C LEU A 97 10.64 -6.18 -20.98
N HIS A 98 11.55 -6.67 -21.82
CA HIS A 98 12.50 -7.72 -21.40
C HIS A 98 13.65 -7.14 -20.55
N ARG A 99 14.17 -5.96 -20.90
CA ARG A 99 15.22 -5.23 -20.16
C ARG A 99 14.90 -3.74 -20.15
N PRO A 100 14.23 -3.23 -19.11
CA PRO A 100 13.85 -1.84 -19.04
C PRO A 100 15.08 -0.95 -18.76
N SER A 101 15.11 0.25 -19.34
CA SER A 101 16.11 1.27 -19.00
C SER A 101 15.86 1.86 -17.61
N GLU A 102 16.84 2.58 -17.06
CA GLU A 102 16.67 3.27 -15.77
C GLU A 102 15.50 4.26 -15.77
N ALA A 103 15.22 4.92 -16.89
CA ALA A 103 14.05 5.80 -17.03
C ALA A 103 12.73 5.01 -16.91
N HIS A 104 12.67 3.80 -17.45
CA HIS A 104 11.52 2.90 -17.27
C HIS A 104 11.39 2.39 -15.83
N ILE A 105 12.50 2.14 -15.13
CA ILE A 105 12.50 1.76 -13.70
C ILE A 105 11.96 2.92 -12.86
N ARG A 106 12.48 4.13 -13.06
CA ARG A 106 12.06 5.32 -12.30
C ARG A 106 10.61 5.73 -12.55
N SER A 107 10.11 5.56 -13.78
CA SER A 107 8.71 5.91 -14.11
C SER A 107 7.69 4.89 -13.59
N VAL A 108 8.09 3.63 -13.40
CA VAL A 108 7.25 2.59 -12.82
C VAL A 108 8.07 1.78 -11.81
N PRO A 109 8.29 2.33 -10.60
CA PRO A 109 8.93 1.57 -9.53
C PRO A 109 8.06 0.37 -9.16
N VAL A 110 8.69 -0.71 -8.72
CA VAL A 110 8.01 -1.94 -8.30
C VAL A 110 8.41 -2.31 -6.88
N ASP A 111 7.52 -3.06 -6.22
CA ASP A 111 7.79 -3.72 -4.96
C ASP A 111 7.51 -5.22 -5.11
N TYR A 112 8.31 -6.06 -4.46
CA TYR A 112 8.08 -7.48 -4.33
C TYR A 112 7.52 -7.79 -2.94
N GLN A 113 6.24 -8.14 -2.89
CA GLN A 113 5.50 -8.47 -1.68
C GLN A 113 5.61 -9.98 -1.40
N VAL A 114 6.58 -10.36 -0.57
CA VAL A 114 6.90 -11.74 -0.18
C VAL A 114 5.92 -12.24 0.87
N CYS A 115 5.26 -13.35 0.58
CA CYS A 115 4.19 -13.89 1.41
C CYS A 115 4.46 -15.31 1.95
N ASP A 116 5.48 -15.99 1.42
CA ASP A 116 5.86 -17.34 1.85
C ASP A 116 7.33 -17.64 1.55
N LEU A 117 7.88 -18.60 2.29
CA LEU A 117 9.26 -19.10 2.19
C LEU A 117 9.20 -20.59 1.87
N LEU A 118 9.80 -21.00 0.77
CA LEU A 118 9.71 -22.36 0.21
C LEU A 118 11.00 -23.18 0.38
N TRP A 119 12.12 -22.51 0.59
CA TRP A 119 13.43 -23.11 0.84
C TRP A 119 14.28 -22.13 1.63
N LEU A 120 15.06 -22.63 2.59
CA LEU A 120 15.97 -21.82 3.39
C LEU A 120 17.24 -22.62 3.74
N ASP A 121 18.38 -22.06 3.39
CA ASP A 121 19.72 -22.53 3.80
C ASP A 121 19.92 -24.05 3.66
N GLY A 122 19.61 -24.57 2.47
CA GLY A 122 19.76 -25.99 2.14
C GLY A 122 18.60 -26.90 2.56
N HIS A 123 17.53 -26.35 3.14
CA HIS A 123 16.38 -27.11 3.61
C HIS A 123 15.08 -26.68 2.93
N SER A 124 14.28 -27.67 2.51
CA SER A 124 12.91 -27.43 2.06
C SER A 124 12.03 -27.05 3.24
N THR A 125 11.23 -26.00 3.09
CA THR A 125 10.26 -25.58 4.11
C THR A 125 8.83 -26.01 3.75
N LEU A 126 8.61 -26.64 2.59
CA LEU A 126 7.26 -26.93 2.05
C LEU A 126 6.37 -27.72 3.00
N ASP A 127 6.97 -28.64 3.75
CA ASP A 127 6.31 -29.51 4.72
C ASP A 127 6.07 -28.87 6.09
N LEU A 128 6.67 -27.71 6.33
CA LEU A 128 6.45 -26.96 7.56
C LEU A 128 5.05 -26.32 7.54
N PRO A 129 4.37 -26.23 8.70
CA PRO A 129 3.21 -25.36 8.89
C PRO A 129 3.46 -23.93 8.44
N TYR A 130 2.42 -23.24 7.94
CA TYR A 130 2.52 -21.85 7.50
C TYR A 130 3.07 -20.91 8.59
N ARG A 131 2.68 -21.11 9.86
CA ARG A 131 3.22 -20.34 10.99
C ARG A 131 4.75 -20.40 11.10
N ASP A 132 5.34 -21.58 10.84
CA ASP A 132 6.77 -21.80 11.01
C ASP A 132 7.52 -21.23 9.79
N ARG A 133 6.96 -21.39 8.58
CA ARG A 133 7.49 -20.72 7.37
C ARG A 133 7.45 -19.21 7.49
N ARG A 134 6.40 -18.66 8.12
CA ARG A 134 6.24 -17.22 8.35
C ARG A 134 7.26 -16.69 9.34
N ALA A 135 7.45 -17.36 10.48
CA ALA A 135 8.47 -16.97 11.45
C ALA A 135 9.89 -16.98 10.84
N LEU A 136 10.20 -17.97 10.01
CA LEU A 136 11.47 -18.03 9.27
C LEU A 136 11.59 -16.89 8.23
N LEU A 137 10.51 -16.57 7.52
CA LEU A 137 10.47 -15.45 6.56
C LEU A 137 10.66 -14.10 7.26
N ASP A 138 10.02 -13.89 8.41
CA ASP A 138 10.14 -12.65 9.19
C ASP A 138 11.58 -12.47 9.68
N GLY A 139 12.26 -13.56 10.05
CA GLY A 139 13.67 -13.55 10.42
C GLY A 139 14.65 -13.15 9.31
N LEU A 140 14.22 -13.12 8.03
CA LEU A 140 15.04 -12.65 6.92
C LEU A 140 15.12 -11.13 6.79
N GLY A 141 14.24 -10.38 7.46
CA GLY A 141 14.34 -8.91 7.53
C GLY A 141 13.94 -8.15 6.25
N PHE A 142 12.97 -8.63 5.47
CA PHE A 142 12.43 -7.88 4.32
C PHE A 142 11.45 -6.79 4.76
N ASP A 143 11.95 -5.66 5.25
CA ASP A 143 11.15 -4.56 5.80
C ASP A 143 11.33 -3.24 5.03
N THR A 144 12.00 -3.26 3.88
CA THR A 144 12.30 -2.05 3.10
C THR A 144 12.11 -2.23 1.60
N ALA A 145 11.82 -1.12 0.93
CA ALA A 145 11.73 -1.12 -0.52
C ALA A 145 13.05 -1.58 -1.16
N PRO A 146 12.99 -2.33 -2.28
CA PRO A 146 11.79 -2.76 -3.01
C PRO A 146 11.26 -4.16 -2.60
N VAL A 147 11.73 -4.79 -1.51
CA VAL A 147 11.33 -6.16 -1.14
C VAL A 147 10.73 -6.17 0.27
N TRP A 148 9.43 -6.50 0.34
CA TRP A 148 8.65 -6.43 1.56
C TRP A 148 8.08 -7.78 1.93
N SER A 149 8.23 -8.17 3.17
CA SER A 149 7.48 -9.25 3.79
C SER A 149 6.04 -8.79 4.08
N THR A 150 5.03 -9.55 3.64
CA THR A 150 3.61 -9.23 3.92
C THR A 150 3.31 -9.36 5.40
N SER A 151 2.38 -8.58 5.95
CA SER A 151 2.00 -8.67 7.36
C SER A 151 0.59 -9.27 7.51
N PRO A 152 0.46 -10.57 7.80
CA PRO A 152 -0.83 -11.19 8.06
C PRO A 152 -1.37 -10.76 9.43
N LEU A 153 -2.68 -10.55 9.53
CA LEU A 153 -3.39 -10.34 10.79
C LEU A 153 -4.20 -11.59 11.17
N PRO A 154 -4.43 -11.85 12.47
CA PRO A 154 -5.40 -12.85 12.89
C PRO A 154 -6.76 -12.60 12.23
N LEU A 155 -7.48 -13.68 11.90
CA LEU A 155 -8.81 -13.57 11.29
C LEU A 155 -9.81 -12.81 12.18
N SER A 156 -9.61 -12.79 13.51
CA SER A 156 -10.40 -11.96 14.44
C SER A 156 -10.32 -10.47 14.14
N GLU A 157 -9.32 -10.02 13.38
CA GLU A 157 -9.12 -8.64 12.95
C GLU A 157 -9.54 -8.41 11.48
N LEU A 158 -10.40 -9.28 10.94
CA LEU A 158 -10.87 -9.21 9.55
C LEU A 158 -11.40 -7.82 9.18
N ASP A 159 -12.18 -7.18 10.05
CA ASP A 159 -12.76 -5.85 9.78
C ASP A 159 -11.68 -4.76 9.63
N THR A 160 -10.58 -4.87 10.38
CA THR A 160 -9.43 -3.99 10.21
C THR A 160 -8.75 -4.24 8.87
N MET A 161 -8.51 -5.50 8.52
CA MET A 161 -7.90 -5.86 7.24
C MET A 161 -8.79 -5.46 6.04
N LEU A 162 -10.11 -5.55 6.16
CA LEU A 162 -11.07 -5.10 5.14
C LEU A 162 -11.00 -3.59 4.92
N ARG A 163 -10.91 -2.78 5.98
CA ARG A 163 -10.72 -1.32 5.88
C ARG A 163 -9.38 -0.97 5.23
N ILE A 164 -8.31 -1.67 5.58
CA ILE A 164 -6.99 -1.50 4.94
C ILE A 164 -7.08 -1.84 3.45
N ALA A 165 -7.73 -2.95 3.11
CA ALA A 165 -7.89 -3.37 1.72
C ALA A 165 -8.71 -2.36 0.91
N GLU A 166 -9.77 -1.80 1.50
CA GLU A 166 -10.55 -0.73 0.87
C GLU A 166 -9.69 0.51 0.62
N ALA A 167 -8.99 1.02 1.64
CA ALA A 167 -8.11 2.19 1.53
C ALA A 167 -7.00 1.99 0.48
N LYS A 168 -6.44 0.78 0.40
CA LYS A 168 -5.38 0.42 -0.57
C LYS A 168 -5.92 0.00 -1.95
N GLY A 169 -7.24 -0.03 -2.14
CA GLY A 169 -7.88 -0.43 -3.40
C GLY A 169 -7.67 -1.92 -3.77
N VAL A 170 -7.46 -2.78 -2.77
CA VAL A 170 -7.26 -4.23 -2.94
C VAL A 170 -8.61 -4.93 -3.10
N ASP A 171 -8.71 -5.87 -4.05
CA ASP A 171 -9.99 -6.53 -4.41
C ASP A 171 -10.28 -7.79 -3.56
N ALA A 172 -9.28 -8.34 -2.87
CA ALA A 172 -9.40 -9.58 -2.13
C ALA A 172 -8.34 -9.67 -1.02
N LEU A 173 -8.60 -10.54 -0.06
CA LEU A 173 -7.66 -11.01 0.95
C LEU A 173 -7.27 -12.47 0.65
N HIS A 174 -6.13 -12.90 1.15
CA HIS A 174 -5.81 -14.31 1.30
C HIS A 174 -5.98 -14.68 2.77
N ALA A 175 -6.89 -15.62 3.04
CA ALA A 175 -6.96 -16.30 4.32
C ALA A 175 -6.12 -17.57 4.27
N ARG A 176 -5.24 -17.78 5.25
CA ARG A 176 -4.38 -18.97 5.36
C ARG A 176 -4.51 -19.57 6.75
N HIS A 177 -4.62 -20.89 6.82
CA HIS A 177 -4.57 -21.60 8.09
C HIS A 177 -3.11 -21.69 8.57
N LEU A 178 -2.84 -21.42 9.85
CA LEU A 178 -1.51 -21.45 10.45
C LEU A 178 -0.83 -22.83 10.31
N GLY A 179 -1.62 -23.91 10.37
CA GLY A 179 -1.19 -25.28 10.13
C GLY A 179 -0.99 -25.69 8.65
N ALA A 180 -1.24 -24.81 7.68
CA ALA A 180 -1.23 -25.18 6.26
C ALA A 180 0.18 -25.44 5.73
N ARG A 181 0.40 -26.62 5.14
CA ARG A 181 1.60 -26.92 4.34
C ARG A 181 1.53 -26.27 2.96
N TYR A 182 2.68 -26.01 2.35
CA TYR A 182 2.73 -25.53 0.97
C TYR A 182 2.57 -26.69 -0.01
N ARG A 183 1.68 -26.57 -1.00
CA ARG A 183 1.35 -27.62 -1.98
C ARG A 183 1.63 -27.17 -3.41
N PRO A 184 2.87 -27.32 -3.93
CA PRO A 184 3.21 -26.83 -5.27
C PRO A 184 2.25 -27.35 -6.34
N GLY A 185 1.67 -26.43 -7.13
CA GLY A 185 0.74 -26.77 -8.22
C GLY A 185 -0.67 -27.18 -7.79
N GLY A 186 -0.95 -27.31 -6.49
CA GLY A 186 -2.22 -27.79 -5.97
C GLY A 186 -3.21 -26.69 -5.58
N ARG A 187 -4.46 -27.09 -5.34
CA ARG A 187 -5.41 -26.30 -4.54
C ARG A 187 -5.36 -26.78 -3.10
N SER A 188 -5.37 -25.85 -2.16
CA SER A 188 -5.48 -26.16 -0.73
C SER A 188 -6.77 -25.57 -0.19
N PRO A 189 -7.61 -26.35 0.53
CA PRO A 189 -8.76 -25.79 1.24
C PRO A 189 -8.33 -24.91 2.42
N LEU A 190 -7.07 -25.02 2.86
CA LEU A 190 -6.47 -24.23 3.93
C LEU A 190 -5.88 -22.89 3.44
N TRP A 191 -6.15 -22.53 2.19
CA TRP A 191 -5.79 -21.25 1.59
C TRP A 191 -6.97 -20.75 0.76
N VAL A 192 -7.64 -19.70 1.24
CA VAL A 192 -8.89 -19.18 0.68
C VAL A 192 -8.66 -17.76 0.20
N LYS A 193 -9.15 -17.44 -1.00
CA LYS A 193 -9.22 -16.07 -1.48
C LYS A 193 -10.56 -15.49 -1.07
N VAL A 194 -10.52 -14.54 -0.14
CA VAL A 194 -11.69 -13.89 0.42
C VAL A 194 -11.92 -12.58 -0.34
N PRO A 195 -12.97 -12.44 -1.15
CA PRO A 195 -13.19 -11.19 -1.86
C PRO A 195 -13.52 -10.04 -0.90
N VAL A 196 -13.05 -8.82 -1.19
CA VAL A 196 -13.42 -7.62 -0.43
C VAL A 196 -14.76 -7.13 -0.96
N PRO A 197 -15.82 -7.08 -0.13
CA PRO A 197 -17.11 -6.54 -0.54
C PRO A 197 -16.99 -5.04 -0.81
N ARG A 198 -17.76 -4.56 -1.78
CA ARG A 198 -17.83 -3.15 -2.17
C ARG A 198 -19.26 -2.74 -2.33
N VAL A 199 -19.61 -1.60 -1.76
CA VAL A 199 -20.93 -1.00 -1.93
C VAL A 199 -20.84 0.14 -2.93
N ARG A 200 -21.77 0.19 -3.88
CA ARG A 200 -21.89 1.29 -4.85
C ARG A 200 -23.34 1.58 -5.19
N GLN A 201 -23.64 2.85 -5.48
CA GLN A 201 -24.92 3.21 -6.08
C GLN A 201 -24.95 2.81 -7.56
N VAL A 202 -26.09 2.36 -8.04
CA VAL A 202 -26.32 1.94 -9.42
C VAL A 202 -27.69 2.42 -9.86
N VAL A 203 -27.84 2.67 -11.16
CA VAL A 203 -29.11 3.06 -11.74
C VAL A 203 -29.83 1.82 -12.26
N VAL A 204 -31.11 1.70 -11.94
CA VAL A 204 -31.97 0.64 -12.47
C VAL A 204 -32.43 1.03 -13.87
N GLY A 205 -31.98 0.28 -14.88
CA GLY A 205 -32.38 0.47 -16.27
C GLY A 205 -33.48 -0.48 -16.74
N GLY A 206 -33.80 -1.50 -15.95
CA GLY A 206 -34.87 -2.45 -16.25
C GLY A 206 -34.94 -3.59 -15.24
N TRP A 207 -35.77 -4.58 -15.53
CA TRP A 207 -35.77 -5.85 -14.80
C TRP A 207 -36.07 -7.03 -15.74
N THR A 208 -35.73 -8.24 -15.30
CA THR A 208 -36.26 -9.48 -15.90
C THR A 208 -37.39 -10.00 -15.03
N PRO A 209 -38.49 -10.48 -15.64
CA PRO A 209 -39.63 -10.95 -14.87
C PRO A 209 -39.39 -12.36 -14.29
N THR A 210 -40.15 -12.74 -13.26
CA THR A 210 -40.13 -14.13 -12.74
C THR A 210 -40.79 -15.11 -13.70
N ASP A 211 -41.79 -14.62 -14.41
CA ASP A 211 -42.50 -15.33 -15.47
C ASP A 211 -42.67 -14.36 -16.64
N VAL A 212 -42.21 -14.77 -17.83
CA VAL A 212 -42.31 -13.98 -19.07
C VAL A 212 -43.76 -13.61 -19.39
N ARG A 213 -44.73 -14.43 -18.97
CA ARG A 213 -46.18 -14.16 -19.15
C ARG A 213 -46.71 -13.13 -18.15
N ARG A 214 -45.96 -12.82 -17.09
CA ARG A 214 -46.31 -11.84 -16.06
C ARG A 214 -45.20 -10.79 -15.94
N PRO A 215 -45.11 -9.86 -16.91
CA PRO A 215 -43.99 -8.92 -17.02
C PRO A 215 -43.84 -7.99 -15.80
N ASP A 216 -44.90 -7.83 -15.00
CA ASP A 216 -44.93 -6.99 -13.79
C ASP A 216 -44.21 -7.62 -12.60
N THR A 217 -43.85 -8.91 -12.68
CA THR A 217 -43.24 -9.66 -11.57
C THR A 217 -41.72 -9.55 -11.57
N ILE A 218 -41.12 -8.75 -10.69
CA ILE A 218 -39.67 -8.51 -10.71
C ILE A 218 -38.89 -9.75 -10.17
N ALA A 219 -37.99 -10.31 -10.98
CA ALA A 219 -37.05 -11.36 -10.55
C ALA A 219 -35.65 -10.81 -10.30
N SER A 220 -35.14 -10.03 -11.25
CA SER A 220 -33.81 -9.43 -11.17
C SER A 220 -33.80 -8.05 -11.80
N LEU A 221 -33.05 -7.12 -11.22
CA LEU A 221 -32.86 -5.77 -11.76
C LEU A 221 -31.70 -5.77 -12.75
N LEU A 222 -31.84 -4.97 -13.80
CA LEU A 222 -30.79 -4.67 -14.77
C LEU A 222 -30.13 -3.35 -14.35
N LEU A 223 -28.84 -3.43 -14.04
CA LEU A 223 -28.09 -2.35 -13.41
C LEU A 223 -27.20 -1.64 -14.43
N GLY A 224 -27.14 -0.32 -14.31
CA GLY A 224 -26.31 0.54 -15.14
C GLY A 224 -25.54 1.57 -14.32
N ILE A 225 -24.44 2.03 -14.91
CA ILE A 225 -23.72 3.22 -14.48
C ILE A 225 -23.87 4.27 -15.58
N PRO A 226 -24.23 5.53 -15.25
CA PRO A 226 -24.28 6.62 -16.21
C PRO A 226 -22.99 6.76 -17.01
N ASP A 227 -23.09 6.97 -18.32
CA ASP A 227 -21.94 7.03 -19.24
C ASP A 227 -21.51 8.45 -19.62
N GLY A 228 -22.20 9.47 -19.11
CA GLY A 228 -21.95 10.88 -19.44
C GLY A 228 -22.59 11.36 -20.75
N ALA A 229 -23.01 10.45 -21.64
CA ALA A 229 -23.68 10.75 -22.91
C ALA A 229 -25.22 10.69 -22.81
N GLY A 230 -25.75 10.60 -21.58
CA GLY A 230 -27.18 10.50 -21.30
C GLY A 230 -27.74 9.07 -21.32
N GLY A 231 -26.88 8.05 -21.39
CA GLY A 231 -27.26 6.64 -21.34
C GLY A 231 -26.63 5.89 -20.15
N LEU A 232 -26.90 4.58 -20.08
CA LEU A 232 -26.35 3.69 -19.06
C LEU A 232 -25.37 2.67 -19.67
N ARG A 233 -24.20 2.53 -19.07
CA ARG A 233 -23.35 1.36 -19.30
C ARG A 233 -23.84 0.20 -18.44
N TYR A 234 -24.24 -0.89 -19.09
CA TYR A 234 -24.72 -2.11 -18.41
C TYR A 234 -23.61 -2.74 -17.55
N VAL A 235 -23.88 -2.92 -16.26
CA VAL A 235 -22.92 -3.51 -15.30
C VAL A 235 -23.37 -4.84 -14.72
N GLY A 236 -24.53 -5.35 -15.14
CA GLY A 236 -24.98 -6.69 -14.79
C GLY A 236 -26.43 -6.73 -14.30
N ARG A 237 -26.81 -7.90 -13.81
CA ARG A 237 -28.13 -8.15 -13.22
C ARG A 237 -28.00 -8.59 -11.77
N VAL A 238 -28.97 -8.25 -10.95
CA VAL A 238 -29.00 -8.64 -9.53
C VAL A 238 -30.39 -9.15 -9.14
N GLY A 239 -30.44 -10.29 -8.45
CA GLY A 239 -31.70 -10.82 -7.92
C GLY A 239 -32.23 -9.95 -6.78
N VAL A 240 -33.55 -9.91 -6.62
CA VAL A 240 -34.20 -9.17 -5.53
C VAL A 240 -35.06 -10.08 -4.66
N THR A 241 -35.08 -9.78 -3.37
CA THR A 241 -35.82 -10.57 -2.38
C THR A 241 -37.34 -10.31 -2.46
N GLY A 242 -38.15 -11.12 -1.79
CA GLY A 242 -39.62 -10.95 -1.79
C GLY A 242 -40.08 -9.63 -1.17
N GLU A 243 -39.40 -9.14 -0.14
CA GLU A 243 -39.71 -7.86 0.49
C GLU A 243 -39.40 -6.68 -0.44
N GLU A 244 -38.24 -6.70 -1.10
CA GLU A 244 -37.79 -5.63 -1.98
C GLU A 244 -38.66 -5.51 -3.23
N ARG A 245 -39.18 -6.61 -3.76
CA ARG A 245 -40.12 -6.60 -4.90
C ARG A 245 -41.30 -5.68 -4.66
N ARG A 246 -41.83 -5.61 -3.43
CA ARG A 246 -42.94 -4.71 -3.11
C ARG A 246 -42.53 -3.25 -3.22
N ARG A 247 -41.36 -2.88 -2.69
CA ARG A 247 -40.80 -1.52 -2.78
C ARG A 247 -40.48 -1.13 -4.22
N LEU A 248 -40.05 -2.10 -5.02
CA LEU A 248 -39.70 -1.93 -6.44
C LEU A 248 -40.91 -1.93 -7.38
N SER A 249 -42.13 -2.19 -6.91
CA SER A 249 -43.36 -2.13 -7.72
C SER A 249 -43.56 -0.78 -8.43
N VAL A 250 -42.97 0.28 -7.88
CA VAL A 250 -42.96 1.63 -8.47
C VAL A 250 -42.26 1.68 -9.85
N LEU A 251 -41.40 0.70 -10.17
CA LEU A 251 -40.76 0.56 -11.48
C LEU A 251 -41.77 0.23 -12.59
N VAL A 252 -42.86 -0.47 -12.27
CA VAL A 252 -43.89 -0.89 -13.25
C VAL A 252 -44.50 0.33 -13.95
N ARG A 253 -44.64 1.44 -13.23
CA ARG A 253 -45.19 2.71 -13.76
C ARG A 253 -44.18 3.54 -14.55
N ARG A 254 -42.89 3.16 -14.58
CA ARG A 254 -41.80 3.88 -15.25
C ARG A 254 -41.29 3.18 -16.50
N ARG A 255 -42.11 2.31 -17.10
CA ARG A 255 -41.72 1.56 -18.31
C ARG A 255 -41.42 2.48 -19.47
N ARG A 256 -40.48 2.05 -20.30
CA ARG A 256 -40.19 2.67 -21.58
C ARG A 256 -40.01 1.61 -22.67
N PRO A 257 -40.23 1.95 -23.95
CA PRO A 257 -40.12 0.98 -25.05
C PRO A 257 -38.66 0.60 -25.37
N LEU A 258 -37.72 1.54 -25.21
CA LEU A 258 -36.33 1.38 -25.60
C LEU A 258 -35.41 1.18 -24.40
N SER A 259 -34.37 0.37 -24.59
CA SER A 259 -33.30 0.19 -23.60
C SER A 259 -32.68 1.54 -23.21
N PRO A 260 -32.47 1.82 -21.91
CA PRO A 260 -31.68 2.97 -21.47
C PRO A 260 -30.17 2.71 -21.55
N PHE A 261 -29.75 1.50 -21.93
CA PHE A 261 -28.34 1.14 -21.99
C PHE A 261 -27.71 1.51 -23.33
N SER A 262 -26.56 2.17 -23.29
CA SER A 262 -25.81 2.68 -24.46
C SER A 262 -24.96 1.60 -25.14
N GLY A 263 -24.75 0.47 -24.45
CA GLY A 263 -24.04 -0.70 -24.97
C GLY A 263 -24.95 -1.93 -25.05
N THR A 264 -24.42 -3.03 -25.60
CA THR A 264 -25.19 -4.26 -25.75
C THR A 264 -25.42 -4.96 -24.40
N VAL A 265 -26.70 -5.06 -24.03
CA VAL A 265 -27.16 -6.02 -23.02
C VAL A 265 -27.17 -7.40 -23.69
N PRO A 266 -26.70 -8.47 -23.02
CA PRO A 266 -26.74 -9.83 -23.59
C PRO A 266 -28.12 -10.20 -24.12
N ASP A 267 -28.18 -10.84 -25.29
CA ASP A 267 -29.44 -11.15 -25.96
C ASP A 267 -30.37 -12.02 -25.11
N ASP A 268 -29.82 -12.96 -24.33
CA ASP A 268 -30.58 -13.81 -23.41
C ASP A 268 -31.26 -13.01 -22.29
N VAL A 269 -30.63 -11.91 -21.86
CA VAL A 269 -31.16 -10.99 -20.86
C VAL A 269 -32.14 -10.00 -21.51
N ALA A 270 -31.75 -9.40 -22.64
CA ALA A 270 -32.52 -8.39 -23.34
C ALA A 270 -33.86 -8.91 -23.86
N ARG A 271 -33.92 -10.17 -24.31
CA ARG A 271 -35.12 -10.83 -24.85
C ARG A 271 -36.35 -10.74 -23.92
N HIS A 272 -36.12 -10.80 -22.62
CA HIS A 272 -37.19 -10.81 -21.61
C HIS A 272 -37.14 -9.58 -20.70
N ALA A 273 -36.30 -8.61 -21.02
CA ALA A 273 -36.15 -7.40 -20.21
C ALA A 273 -37.38 -6.50 -20.35
N VAL A 274 -37.79 -5.91 -19.24
CA VAL A 274 -38.69 -4.76 -19.22
C VAL A 274 -37.87 -3.53 -18.88
N TRP A 275 -37.81 -2.57 -19.80
CA TRP A 275 -36.99 -1.37 -19.67
C TRP A 275 -37.71 -0.28 -18.87
N VAL A 276 -36.95 0.49 -18.10
CA VAL A 276 -37.47 1.64 -17.34
C VAL A 276 -36.70 2.93 -17.61
N ALA A 277 -37.33 4.04 -17.30
CA ALA A 277 -36.65 5.32 -17.16
C ALA A 277 -35.52 5.21 -16.10
N PRO A 278 -34.29 5.67 -16.40
CA PRO A 278 -33.11 5.51 -15.55
C PRO A 278 -33.10 6.51 -14.37
N GLU A 279 -34.14 6.51 -13.56
CA GLU A 279 -34.35 7.48 -12.47
C GLU A 279 -34.16 6.90 -11.07
N LEU A 280 -34.26 5.57 -10.94
CA LEU A 280 -34.15 4.90 -9.66
C LEU A 280 -32.71 4.50 -9.41
N VAL A 281 -32.18 5.05 -8.33
CA VAL A 281 -30.86 4.73 -7.79
C VAL A 281 -31.04 3.78 -6.62
N GLY A 282 -30.23 2.74 -6.58
CA GLY A 282 -30.11 1.88 -5.41
C GLY A 282 -28.68 1.43 -5.18
N GLU A 283 -28.44 0.73 -4.09
CA GLU A 283 -27.12 0.25 -3.72
C GLU A 283 -26.94 -1.23 -4.01
N VAL A 284 -25.74 -1.57 -4.45
CA VAL A 284 -25.33 -2.94 -4.71
C VAL A 284 -24.00 -3.21 -4.01
N GLU A 285 -23.98 -4.30 -3.24
CA GLU A 285 -22.76 -4.92 -2.74
C GLU A 285 -22.22 -5.88 -3.80
N PHE A 286 -20.91 -5.88 -4.07
CA PHE A 286 -20.29 -6.77 -5.06
C PHE A 286 -18.82 -7.01 -4.74
N THR A 287 -18.22 -8.01 -5.36
CA THR A 287 -16.86 -8.46 -5.00
C THR A 287 -15.80 -8.11 -6.07
N GLY A 288 -16.00 -7.03 -6.82
CA GLY A 288 -15.16 -6.61 -7.94
C GLY A 288 -15.78 -6.81 -9.33
N PHE A 289 -15.00 -6.58 -10.39
CA PHE A 289 -15.47 -6.63 -11.78
C PHE A 289 -14.98 -7.90 -12.51
N ALA A 290 -15.81 -8.42 -13.41
CA ALA A 290 -15.39 -9.38 -14.43
C ALA A 290 -14.66 -8.66 -15.59
N ALA A 291 -13.94 -9.43 -16.42
CA ALA A 291 -13.18 -8.88 -17.54
C ALA A 291 -14.03 -8.06 -18.52
N ASN A 292 -15.31 -8.43 -18.67
CA ASN A 292 -16.32 -7.75 -19.47
C ASN A 292 -16.95 -6.52 -18.78
N GLY A 293 -16.41 -6.08 -17.63
CA GLY A 293 -16.88 -4.89 -16.92
C GLY A 293 -18.14 -5.08 -16.07
N ARG A 294 -18.64 -6.31 -15.91
CA ARG A 294 -19.81 -6.62 -15.07
C ARG A 294 -19.44 -6.82 -13.61
N LEU A 295 -20.36 -6.54 -12.70
CA LEU A 295 -20.22 -6.81 -11.27
C LEU A 295 -20.13 -8.32 -11.03
N ARG A 296 -19.20 -8.73 -10.16
CA ARG A 296 -19.05 -10.12 -9.70
C ARG A 296 -19.83 -10.31 -8.40
N LEU A 297 -20.66 -11.36 -8.37
CA LEU A 297 -21.51 -11.72 -7.22
C LEU A 297 -22.28 -10.51 -6.64
N PRO A 298 -23.01 -9.74 -7.48
CA PRO A 298 -23.75 -8.58 -6.99
C PRO A 298 -24.90 -9.01 -6.06
N ARG A 299 -25.14 -8.22 -5.02
CA ARG A 299 -26.24 -8.32 -4.06
C ARG A 299 -26.88 -6.96 -3.90
N TRP A 300 -28.20 -6.90 -4.05
CA TRP A 300 -28.96 -5.66 -3.91
C TRP A 300 -29.12 -5.32 -2.43
N LEU A 301 -28.90 -4.05 -2.07
CA LEU A 301 -29.01 -3.54 -0.71
C LEU A 301 -30.25 -2.69 -0.49
N GLY A 302 -30.81 -2.10 -1.56
CA GLY A 302 -32.02 -1.28 -1.48
C GLY A 302 -32.00 -0.09 -2.42
N LEU A 303 -33.11 0.65 -2.43
CA LEU A 303 -33.19 1.94 -3.11
C LEU A 303 -32.57 3.03 -2.22
N VAL A 304 -31.89 4.00 -2.85
CA VAL A 304 -31.34 5.17 -2.16
C VAL A 304 -32.37 6.28 -2.14
N ASP A 305 -32.57 6.88 -0.97
CA ASP A 305 -33.49 7.99 -0.79
C ASP A 305 -33.05 9.21 -1.59
N ARG A 306 -34.03 9.98 -2.09
CA ARG A 306 -33.76 11.07 -3.04
C ARG A 306 -32.80 12.13 -2.49
N ALA A 307 -32.77 12.33 -1.17
CA ALA A 307 -31.87 13.26 -0.49
C ALA A 307 -30.41 12.75 -0.38
N GLU A 308 -30.20 11.44 -0.51
CA GLU A 308 -28.89 10.77 -0.37
C GLU A 308 -28.35 10.27 -1.71
N ARG A 309 -29.08 10.52 -2.81
CA ARG A 309 -28.62 10.25 -4.16
C ARG A 309 -27.44 11.15 -4.45
N LEU A 310 -26.35 10.57 -4.95
CA LEU A 310 -25.35 11.36 -5.65
C LEU A 310 -26.05 12.08 -6.81
N ASP A 311 -25.88 13.41 -6.89
CA ASP A 311 -26.65 14.26 -7.78
C ASP A 311 -26.42 13.82 -9.24
N PRO A 312 -27.47 13.60 -10.05
CA PRO A 312 -27.28 13.37 -11.46
C PRO A 312 -26.51 14.48 -12.19
N ALA A 313 -26.49 15.71 -11.66
CA ALA A 313 -25.65 16.79 -12.17
C ALA A 313 -24.16 16.61 -11.83
N ASP A 314 -23.83 15.92 -10.73
CA ASP A 314 -22.47 15.43 -10.46
C ASP A 314 -22.08 14.28 -11.40
N LEU A 315 -23.01 13.71 -12.19
CA LEU A 315 -22.70 12.80 -13.30
C LEU A 315 -22.32 13.52 -14.61
N HIS A 316 -22.46 14.85 -14.65
CA HIS A 316 -22.25 15.67 -15.85
C HIS A 316 -21.07 16.66 -15.74
N GLY A 317 -20.22 16.53 -14.71
CA GLY A 317 -18.99 17.32 -14.56
C GLY A 317 -17.76 16.74 -15.30
N PRO A 318 -16.82 17.58 -15.79
CA PRO A 318 -15.65 17.10 -16.53
C PRO A 318 -14.75 16.24 -15.65
N ALA A 319 -14.50 15.01 -16.09
CA ALA A 319 -13.49 14.02 -15.66
C ALA A 319 -13.44 13.58 -14.17
N ALA A 320 -13.86 14.38 -13.20
CA ALA A 320 -13.79 14.06 -11.77
C ALA A 320 -14.88 13.08 -11.33
N ALA A 321 -16.05 13.14 -11.96
CA ALA A 321 -17.15 12.22 -11.72
C ALA A 321 -16.90 10.82 -12.29
N SER A 322 -15.95 10.61 -13.21
CA SER A 322 -15.62 9.27 -13.71
C SER A 322 -14.64 8.53 -12.79
N ALA A 323 -13.94 9.23 -11.89
CA ALA A 323 -12.90 8.66 -11.02
C ALA A 323 -13.46 7.74 -9.93
N ARG A 324 -14.70 7.97 -9.47
CA ARG A 324 -15.38 7.11 -8.49
C ARG A 324 -16.12 5.92 -9.14
N TRP A 325 -16.34 5.92 -10.45
CA TRP A 325 -17.26 4.99 -11.15
C TRP A 325 -16.63 4.17 -12.28
N ALA A 326 -15.45 4.54 -12.76
CA ALA A 326 -14.70 3.75 -13.72
C ALA A 326 -14.12 2.49 -13.05
N ARG A 327 -14.12 1.35 -13.78
CA ARG A 327 -13.00 0.40 -13.65
C ARG A 327 -11.74 1.27 -13.72
N PRO A 328 -10.75 1.20 -12.81
CA PRO A 328 -9.58 2.06 -12.91
C PRO A 328 -9.06 1.97 -14.34
N GLU A 329 -9.27 3.02 -15.12
CA GLU A 329 -8.85 3.20 -16.50
C GLU A 329 -7.80 4.29 -16.50
N PRO A 330 -6.78 4.12 -17.36
CA PRO A 330 -5.59 4.95 -17.30
C PRO A 330 -6.01 6.39 -17.60
N PRO A 331 -5.34 7.41 -17.03
CA PRO A 331 -5.41 8.73 -17.62
C PRO A 331 -5.07 8.62 -19.12
N SER A 332 -5.86 9.32 -19.92
CA SER A 332 -5.68 9.44 -21.37
C SER A 332 -4.25 9.84 -21.73
N THR A 333 -3.79 9.30 -22.85
CA THR A 333 -2.52 9.56 -23.51
C THR A 333 -2.52 10.87 -24.29
N ASP A 334 -3.09 11.94 -23.73
CA ASP A 334 -2.90 13.29 -24.28
C ASP A 334 -1.91 14.05 -23.41
N LEU A 335 -0.67 13.58 -23.48
CA LEU A 335 0.41 14.53 -23.67
C LEU A 335 0.69 14.48 -25.15
N THR A 336 0.23 15.51 -25.87
CA THR A 336 0.89 15.91 -27.11
C THR A 336 2.39 15.79 -26.87
N PRO A 337 3.11 14.93 -27.60
CA PRO A 337 4.56 14.89 -27.47
C PRO A 337 5.06 16.31 -27.73
N PRO A 338 6.06 16.84 -26.98
CA PRO A 338 6.84 17.93 -27.53
C PRO A 338 7.30 17.43 -28.90
N ALA A 339 7.03 18.21 -29.95
CA ALA A 339 7.45 17.87 -31.29
C ALA A 339 8.93 17.45 -31.23
N GLU A 340 9.26 16.30 -31.82
CA GLU A 340 10.65 15.94 -32.06
C GLU A 340 11.30 17.12 -32.78
N PRO A 341 12.47 17.61 -32.31
CA PRO A 341 13.20 18.63 -33.06
C PRO A 341 13.51 18.03 -34.43
N GLN A 342 12.95 18.65 -35.47
CA GLN A 342 13.30 18.32 -36.84
C GLN A 342 14.80 18.54 -37.03
N PRO A 343 15.50 17.70 -37.82
CA PRO A 343 16.87 17.99 -38.18
C PRO A 343 16.90 19.33 -38.92
N GLU A 344 17.59 20.31 -38.34
CA GLU A 344 17.83 21.59 -39.00
C GLU A 344 18.60 21.36 -40.31
N PRO A 345 18.18 21.97 -41.42
CA PRO A 345 18.95 21.97 -42.64
C PRO A 345 20.17 22.88 -42.51
N ASP A 346 21.20 22.47 -43.25
CA ASP A 346 22.53 23.06 -43.34
C ASP A 346 22.55 24.58 -43.55
N ALA A 347 23.62 25.18 -43.02
CA ALA A 347 23.84 26.60 -42.77
C ALA A 347 23.77 27.50 -44.02
N ARG A 348 23.29 28.73 -43.83
CA ARG A 348 24.01 29.96 -44.25
C ARG A 348 23.32 31.26 -43.79
N GLY A 349 24.09 32.04 -43.01
CA GLY A 349 24.08 33.50 -43.02
C GLY A 349 23.07 34.20 -42.13
N GLU A 350 23.55 34.75 -41.00
CA GLU A 350 23.53 36.18 -40.63
C GLU A 350 23.77 36.38 -39.11
N PRO A 351 24.27 37.56 -38.68
CA PRO A 351 25.26 37.67 -37.60
C PRO A 351 24.67 37.76 -36.17
N GLU A 352 25.47 37.31 -35.20
CA GLU A 352 25.22 37.39 -33.75
C GLU A 352 24.97 38.83 -33.25
N PRO A 353 23.93 39.07 -32.44
CA PRO A 353 23.87 40.25 -31.58
C PRO A 353 24.64 40.00 -30.26
N GLU A 354 25.32 41.05 -29.80
CA GLU A 354 26.16 41.10 -28.59
C GLU A 354 25.41 40.73 -27.29
N PRO A 355 26.12 40.21 -26.26
CA PRO A 355 25.50 39.73 -25.04
C PRO A 355 25.13 40.88 -24.08
N GLU A 356 23.88 40.88 -23.60
CA GLU A 356 23.47 41.64 -22.41
C GLU A 356 23.97 40.95 -21.11
N PRO A 357 24.27 41.71 -20.04
CA PRO A 357 24.95 41.19 -18.86
C PRO A 357 24.04 40.30 -17.99
N GLU A 358 24.61 39.18 -17.58
CA GLU A 358 24.04 38.13 -16.73
C GLU A 358 23.63 38.68 -15.35
N ALA A 359 22.32 38.72 -15.08
CA ALA A 359 21.79 38.95 -13.74
C ALA A 359 22.01 37.69 -12.88
N ALA A 360 22.71 37.87 -11.76
CA ALA A 360 23.07 36.80 -10.83
C ALA A 360 21.84 35.98 -10.37
N PRO A 361 21.95 34.64 -10.26
CA PRO A 361 20.87 33.81 -9.77
C PRO A 361 20.56 34.15 -8.30
N PRO A 362 19.27 34.19 -7.90
CA PRO A 362 18.93 34.39 -6.49
C PRO A 362 19.46 33.22 -5.64
N PRO A 363 19.88 33.48 -4.40
CA PRO A 363 20.43 32.43 -3.54
C PRO A 363 19.40 31.32 -3.29
N PRO A 364 19.83 30.07 -3.08
CA PRO A 364 18.93 28.96 -2.86
C PRO A 364 18.11 29.21 -1.59
N ARG A 365 16.79 29.32 -1.75
CA ARG A 365 15.88 29.22 -0.60
C ARG A 365 16.05 27.82 -0.01
N LYS A 366 16.50 27.74 1.25
CA LYS A 366 16.51 26.50 2.03
C LYS A 366 15.10 25.90 1.98
N ALA A 367 14.97 24.74 1.33
CA ALA A 367 13.75 23.97 1.36
C ALA A 367 13.60 23.38 2.76
N GLU A 368 12.84 24.05 3.62
CA GLU A 368 12.37 23.45 4.87
C GLU A 368 11.36 22.37 4.51
N SER A 369 11.84 21.12 4.55
CA SER A 369 10.97 19.95 4.46
C SER A 369 10.17 19.87 5.77
N PRO A 370 8.83 19.68 5.72
CA PRO A 370 8.06 19.47 6.94
C PRO A 370 8.58 18.23 7.67
N ARG A 371 9.07 18.41 8.90
CA ARG A 371 9.66 17.36 9.74
C ARG A 371 8.55 16.41 10.23
N ARG A 372 8.09 15.50 9.39
CA ARG A 372 7.17 14.42 9.77
C ARG A 372 7.95 13.20 10.23
N LEU A 373 7.40 12.46 11.20
CA LEU A 373 7.89 11.11 11.49
C LEU A 373 7.84 10.27 10.21
N GLU A 374 8.93 9.53 9.94
CA GLU A 374 8.99 8.62 8.81
C GLU A 374 7.83 7.63 8.88
N GLN A 375 7.11 7.48 7.76
CA GLN A 375 5.90 6.66 7.72
C GLN A 375 6.18 5.21 8.15
N HIS A 376 7.36 4.70 7.82
CA HIS A 376 7.83 3.37 8.22
C HIS A 376 8.02 3.24 9.74
N PHE A 377 8.59 4.25 10.39
CA PHE A 377 8.75 4.24 11.86
C PHE A 377 7.39 4.20 12.57
N VAL A 378 6.41 4.95 12.06
CA VAL A 378 5.04 4.94 12.60
C VAL A 378 4.44 3.53 12.55
N TYR A 379 4.54 2.84 11.41
CA TYR A 379 4.02 1.47 11.28
C TYR A 379 4.75 0.49 12.22
N ASN A 380 6.07 0.58 12.33
CA ASN A 380 6.85 -0.31 13.18
C ASN A 380 6.57 -0.11 14.67
N ALA A 381 6.44 1.14 15.11
CA ALA A 381 6.04 1.48 16.47
C ALA A 381 4.66 0.89 16.80
N LEU A 382 3.66 1.09 15.91
CA LEU A 382 2.30 0.58 16.12
C LEU A 382 2.24 -0.95 16.11
N ASN A 383 2.98 -1.62 15.22
CA ASN A 383 3.05 -3.08 15.19
C ASN A 383 3.68 -3.65 16.48
N THR A 384 4.73 -3.01 16.97
CA THR A 384 5.41 -3.39 18.22
C THR A 384 4.47 -3.23 19.42
N ILE A 385 3.76 -2.09 19.50
CA ILE A 385 2.74 -1.86 20.52
C ILE A 385 1.64 -2.93 20.42
N ALA A 386 1.12 -3.18 19.22
CA ALA A 386 0.04 -4.15 19.00
C ALA A 386 0.43 -5.58 19.41
N ALA A 387 1.68 -5.99 19.14
CA ALA A 387 2.19 -7.29 19.55
C ALA A 387 2.22 -7.44 21.09
N LEU A 388 2.48 -6.35 21.83
CA LEU A 388 2.57 -6.34 23.28
C LEU A 388 1.22 -6.26 23.99
N ILE A 389 0.14 -5.79 23.33
CA ILE A 389 -1.18 -5.62 23.97
C ILE A 389 -1.67 -6.90 24.68
N ARG A 390 -1.37 -8.07 24.13
CA ARG A 390 -1.81 -9.36 24.69
C ARG A 390 -0.84 -9.96 25.71
N THR A 391 0.46 -9.67 25.59
CA THR A 391 1.51 -10.33 26.39
C THR A 391 2.02 -9.45 27.53
N ASP A 392 2.04 -8.12 27.33
CA ASP A 392 2.42 -7.11 28.33
C ASP A 392 1.64 -5.79 28.08
N PRO A 393 0.37 -5.72 28.51
CA PRO A 393 -0.49 -4.56 28.26
C PRO A 393 -0.01 -3.28 28.95
N MET A 394 0.75 -3.40 30.06
CA MET A 394 1.31 -2.25 30.76
C MET A 394 2.42 -1.63 29.94
N ARG A 395 3.34 -2.44 29.43
CA ARG A 395 4.40 -1.96 28.53
C ARG A 395 3.84 -1.41 27.23
N ALA A 396 2.82 -2.06 26.64
CA ALA A 396 2.13 -1.55 25.45
C ALA A 396 1.54 -0.15 25.68
N ARG A 397 0.96 0.09 26.86
CA ARG A 397 0.40 1.40 27.24
C ARG A 397 1.47 2.47 27.39
N GLU A 398 2.60 2.15 28.02
CA GLU A 398 3.75 3.08 28.12
C GLU A 398 4.27 3.48 26.74
N LEU A 399 4.48 2.50 25.86
CA LEU A 399 4.94 2.74 24.49
C LEU A 399 3.94 3.57 23.67
N LEU A 400 2.63 3.38 23.89
CA LEU A 400 1.59 4.17 23.24
C LEU A 400 1.65 5.65 23.65
N PHE A 401 1.88 5.94 24.94
CA PHE A 401 2.08 7.32 25.39
C PHE A 401 3.37 7.91 24.84
N GLY A 402 4.47 7.16 24.86
CA GLY A 402 5.73 7.59 24.26
C GLY A 402 5.60 7.91 22.76
N PHE A 403 4.81 7.12 22.02
CA PHE A 403 4.52 7.38 20.61
C PHE A 403 3.68 8.65 20.39
N ALA A 404 2.70 8.92 21.26
CA ALA A 404 1.89 10.13 21.21
C ALA A 404 2.72 11.39 21.50
N ASP A 405 3.62 11.32 22.47
CA ASP A 405 4.53 12.43 22.81
C ASP A 405 5.52 12.71 21.68
N LEU A 406 6.05 11.66 21.05
CA LEU A 406 6.90 11.75 19.88
C LEU A 406 6.18 12.39 18.68
N SER A 407 4.93 12.02 18.43
CA SER A 407 4.12 12.61 17.36
C SER A 407 3.85 14.10 17.63
N ARG A 408 3.56 14.46 18.88
CA ARG A 408 3.38 15.86 19.28
C ARG A 408 4.66 16.68 19.10
N ALA A 409 5.83 16.10 19.34
CA ALA A 409 7.11 16.76 19.12
C ALA A 409 7.40 17.00 17.63
N ALA A 410 7.04 16.05 16.76
CA ALA A 410 7.18 16.17 15.31
C ALA A 410 6.23 17.22 14.69
N ASP A 411 5.07 17.46 15.30
CA ASP A 411 4.09 18.45 14.81
C ASP A 411 4.41 19.90 15.22
N GLN A 412 5.50 20.16 15.97
CA GLN A 412 5.87 21.53 16.37
C GLN A 412 6.50 22.35 15.23
N PRO A 413 6.17 23.66 15.10
CA PRO A 413 6.76 24.54 14.08
C PRO A 413 8.30 24.64 14.20
N GLY A 414 9.01 24.57 13.06
CA GLY A 414 10.48 24.51 13.02
C GLY A 414 11.24 25.69 13.64
N ASP A 415 10.60 26.87 13.72
CA ASP A 415 11.19 28.09 14.31
C ASP A 415 11.03 28.18 15.83
N SER A 416 10.30 27.27 16.46
CA SER A 416 10.12 27.28 17.91
C SER A 416 11.33 26.64 18.61
N ARG A 417 11.94 27.31 19.60
CA ARG A 417 12.97 26.67 20.45
C ARG A 417 12.28 25.81 21.49
N THR A 418 12.76 24.59 21.69
CA THR A 418 12.27 23.70 22.75
C THR A 418 13.34 23.51 23.82
N ARG A 419 12.93 23.10 25.02
CA ARG A 419 13.86 22.79 26.11
C ARG A 419 14.54 21.46 25.82
N LEU A 420 15.81 21.35 26.18
CA LEU A 420 16.57 20.11 26.10
C LEU A 420 15.87 18.99 26.89
N SER A 421 15.27 19.31 28.05
CA SER A 421 14.44 18.35 28.79
C SER A 421 13.35 17.70 27.92
N THR A 422 12.65 18.51 27.12
CA THR A 422 11.54 18.05 26.27
C THR A 422 12.05 17.15 25.14
N GLU A 423 13.17 17.50 24.51
CA GLU A 423 13.79 16.63 23.50
C GLU A 423 14.34 15.34 24.10
N LEU A 424 14.92 15.38 25.31
CA LEU A 424 15.37 14.18 26.01
C LEU A 424 14.21 13.23 26.34
N ASP A 425 13.04 13.76 26.70
CA ASP A 425 11.83 12.96 26.92
C ASP A 425 11.35 12.31 25.62
N ALA A 426 11.35 13.05 24.50
CA ALA A 426 11.03 12.50 23.19
C ALA A 426 12.04 11.42 22.75
N VAL A 427 13.33 11.62 23.00
CA VAL A 427 14.40 10.64 22.74
C VAL A 427 14.18 9.36 23.57
N ARG A 428 13.82 9.49 24.85
CA ARG A 428 13.50 8.32 25.69
C ARG A 428 12.30 7.56 25.16
N GLY A 429 11.24 8.26 24.75
CA GLY A 429 10.06 7.65 24.12
C GLY A 429 10.40 6.90 22.83
N TYR A 430 11.19 7.52 21.95
CA TYR A 430 11.69 6.90 20.73
C TYR A 430 12.54 5.65 21.01
N LEU A 431 13.50 5.75 21.92
CA LEU A 431 14.39 4.64 22.25
C LEU A 431 13.66 3.50 22.95
N ALA A 432 12.62 3.79 23.75
CA ALA A 432 11.77 2.74 24.32
C ALA A 432 11.02 1.94 23.23
N LEU A 433 10.54 2.62 22.17
CA LEU A 433 9.91 1.96 21.02
C LEU A 433 10.91 1.10 20.23
N GLU A 434 12.11 1.63 19.96
CA GLU A 434 13.17 0.87 19.28
C GLU A 434 13.67 -0.30 20.13
N GLN A 435 13.79 -0.15 21.46
CA GLN A 435 14.18 -1.23 22.37
C GLN A 435 13.12 -2.33 22.43
N ALA A 436 11.84 -1.99 22.34
CA ALA A 436 10.78 -2.99 22.24
C ALA A 436 10.85 -3.78 20.92
N ARG A 437 11.36 -3.18 19.84
CA ARG A 437 11.61 -3.82 18.55
C ARG A 437 12.87 -4.69 18.54
N PHE A 438 14.00 -4.12 18.99
CA PHE A 438 15.31 -4.76 18.93
C PHE A 438 15.61 -5.68 20.13
N GLY A 439 14.81 -5.60 21.20
CA GLY A 439 15.04 -6.37 22.41
C GLY A 439 16.43 -6.09 23.00
N ALA A 440 17.13 -7.15 23.41
CA ALA A 440 18.47 -7.07 24.01
C ALA A 440 19.56 -6.52 23.07
N ARG A 441 19.29 -6.38 21.76
CA ARG A 441 20.25 -5.84 20.77
C ARG A 441 20.46 -4.33 20.89
N LEU A 442 19.49 -3.57 21.40
CA LEU A 442 19.65 -2.12 21.58
C LEU A 442 19.87 -1.79 23.05
N GLN A 443 21.12 -1.55 23.42
CA GLN A 443 21.47 -1.02 24.73
C GLN A 443 21.55 0.50 24.65
N VAL A 444 21.04 1.19 25.66
CA VAL A 444 20.95 2.66 25.68
C VAL A 444 21.50 3.18 26.99
N GLU A 445 22.35 4.20 26.89
CA GLU A 445 22.89 4.96 28.01
C GLU A 445 22.71 6.44 27.73
N ILE A 446 21.94 7.14 28.54
CA ILE A 446 21.73 8.60 28.43
C ILE A 446 22.31 9.24 29.68
N ASP A 447 23.47 9.88 29.53
CA ASP A 447 24.19 10.58 30.59
C ASP A 447 24.28 12.08 30.25
N VAL A 448 23.20 12.79 30.56
CA VAL A 448 23.10 14.23 30.34
C VAL A 448 22.82 14.91 31.69
N PRO A 449 23.79 15.68 32.24
CA PRO A 449 23.65 16.35 33.53
C PRO A 449 22.38 17.18 33.65
N GLN A 450 21.67 17.06 34.77
CA GLN A 450 20.37 17.72 35.00
C GLN A 450 20.45 19.24 34.89
N GLU A 451 21.58 19.83 35.24
CA GLU A 451 21.87 21.27 35.09
C GLU A 451 21.81 21.79 33.65
N LEU A 452 21.91 20.90 32.64
CA LEU A 452 21.84 21.26 31.23
C LEU A 452 20.41 21.19 30.67
N HIS A 453 19.46 20.56 31.37
CA HIS A 453 18.11 20.29 30.89
C HIS A 453 17.31 21.57 30.56
N GLY A 454 17.69 22.69 31.16
CA GLY A 454 17.09 24.01 30.90
C GLY A 454 17.58 24.72 29.63
N LEU A 455 18.61 24.19 28.96
CA LEU A 455 19.10 24.75 27.70
C LEU A 455 18.08 24.56 26.58
N SER A 456 18.17 25.38 25.54
CA SER A 456 17.35 25.29 24.34
C SER A 456 18.07 24.59 23.20
N VAL A 457 17.31 23.77 22.48
CA VAL A 457 17.73 23.10 21.26
C VAL A 457 16.69 23.33 20.17
N SER A 458 17.11 23.12 18.92
CA SER A 458 16.17 23.06 17.80
C SER A 458 15.29 21.82 17.95
N PRO A 459 13.96 21.92 17.76
CA PRO A 459 13.06 20.78 17.82
C PRO A 459 13.51 19.68 16.87
N MET A 460 13.45 18.45 17.34
CA MET A 460 13.88 17.24 16.66
C MET A 460 15.38 17.11 16.36
N ALA A 461 16.23 18.09 16.71
CA ALA A 461 17.65 17.96 16.39
C ALA A 461 18.31 16.78 17.11
N LEU A 462 17.98 16.57 18.39
CA LEU A 462 18.54 15.46 19.16
C LEU A 462 17.93 14.13 18.75
N ILE A 463 16.61 14.08 18.53
CA ILE A 463 15.98 12.83 18.09
C ILE A 463 16.44 12.40 16.70
N ASP A 464 16.67 13.33 15.77
CA ASP A 464 17.11 13.03 14.41
C ASP A 464 18.55 12.48 14.44
N ALA A 465 19.41 13.06 15.29
CA ALA A 465 20.75 12.53 15.54
C ALA A 465 20.71 11.10 16.12
N VAL A 466 19.84 10.87 17.13
CA VAL A 466 19.62 9.54 17.73
C VAL A 466 19.08 8.54 16.72
N ARG A 467 18.07 8.91 15.94
CA ARG A 467 17.49 8.06 14.89
C ARG A 467 18.53 7.71 13.85
N ALA A 468 19.27 8.68 13.35
CA ALA A 468 20.33 8.46 12.37
C ALA A 468 21.40 7.50 12.91
N ALA A 469 21.78 7.62 14.19
CA ALA A 469 22.72 6.70 14.81
C ALA A 469 22.15 5.27 14.93
N VAL A 470 20.89 5.12 15.35
CA VAL A 470 20.24 3.79 15.42
C VAL A 470 20.17 3.14 14.03
N GLN A 471 19.69 3.86 13.02
CA GLN A 471 19.53 3.35 11.65
C GLN A 471 20.86 3.01 10.97
N ARG A 472 21.89 3.83 11.20
CA ARG A 472 23.18 3.67 10.56
C ARG A 472 24.06 2.63 11.26
N ASP A 473 24.02 2.61 12.60
CA ASP A 473 25.07 1.97 13.40
C ASP A 473 24.54 0.82 14.29
N ILE A 474 23.24 0.73 14.57
CA ILE A 474 22.66 -0.36 15.38
C ILE A 474 21.85 -1.33 14.52
N GLU A 475 20.94 -0.81 13.69
CA GLU A 475 20.03 -1.59 12.86
C GLU A 475 20.76 -2.59 11.93
N PRO A 476 21.88 -2.22 11.28
CA PRO A 476 22.60 -3.14 10.40
C PRO A 476 23.39 -4.24 11.12
N LEU A 477 23.62 -4.13 12.44
CA LEU A 477 24.46 -5.05 13.21
C LEU A 477 23.61 -6.15 13.87
N PRO A 478 23.75 -7.43 13.49
CA PRO A 478 22.96 -8.55 14.06
C PRO A 478 23.08 -8.71 15.58
N GLU A 479 24.25 -8.41 16.14
CA GLU A 479 24.52 -8.37 17.58
C GLU A 479 23.92 -7.13 18.27
N GLY A 480 23.57 -6.11 17.48
CA GLY A 480 23.14 -4.81 17.97
C GLY A 480 24.29 -3.97 18.50
N GLY A 481 24.03 -3.10 19.47
CA GLY A 481 25.05 -2.26 20.04
C GLY A 481 24.56 -1.33 21.15
N LEU A 482 25.51 -0.56 21.68
CA LEU A 482 25.28 0.45 22.71
C LEU A 482 25.19 1.83 22.06
N LEU A 483 24.04 2.47 22.23
CA LEU A 483 23.84 3.89 21.93
C LEU A 483 24.07 4.70 23.20
N LYS A 484 25.03 5.63 23.15
CA LYS A 484 25.29 6.61 24.21
C LYS A 484 24.87 8.02 23.78
N VAL A 485 24.14 8.69 24.65
CA VAL A 485 23.85 10.13 24.53
C VAL A 485 24.49 10.82 25.73
N THR A 486 25.54 11.60 25.48
CA THR A 486 26.28 12.34 26.52
C THR A 486 26.26 13.83 26.25
N ALA A 487 26.51 14.67 27.25
CA ALA A 487 26.62 16.12 27.04
C ALA A 487 27.89 16.70 27.68
N VAL A 488 28.52 17.64 26.98
CA VAL A 488 29.66 18.41 27.46
C VAL A 488 29.31 19.89 27.47
N ARG A 489 29.53 20.58 28.59
CA ARG A 489 29.30 22.03 28.68
C ARG A 489 30.35 22.79 27.88
N VAL A 490 29.91 23.71 27.02
CA VAL A 490 30.78 24.55 26.18
C VAL A 490 30.33 26.00 26.33
N GLY A 491 31.12 26.79 27.07
CA GLY A 491 30.76 28.17 27.41
C GLY A 491 29.42 28.25 28.16
N ALA A 492 28.49 29.06 27.65
CA ALA A 492 27.13 29.17 28.19
C ALA A 492 26.16 28.08 27.69
N GLY A 493 26.55 27.30 26.68
CA GLY A 493 25.76 26.22 26.09
C GLY A 493 26.32 24.83 26.41
N ALA A 494 25.93 23.85 25.60
CA ALA A 494 26.42 22.48 25.67
C ALA A 494 26.41 21.81 24.30
N GLU A 495 27.32 20.86 24.11
CA GLU A 495 27.34 19.96 22.98
C GLU A 495 26.83 18.58 23.42
N LEU A 496 25.80 18.09 22.74
CA LEU A 496 25.23 16.76 22.94
C LEU A 496 25.87 15.81 21.93
N HIS A 497 26.49 14.75 22.42
CA HIS A 497 27.17 13.75 21.61
C HIS A 497 26.33 12.47 21.59
N VAL A 498 25.87 12.10 20.40
CA VAL A 498 25.16 10.86 20.14
C VAL A 498 26.12 9.89 19.46
N ARG A 499 26.44 8.78 20.13
CA ARG A 499 27.41 7.79 19.65
C ARG A 499 26.81 6.39 19.69
N ALA A 500 27.04 5.60 18.65
CA ALA A 500 26.78 4.17 18.64
C ALA A 500 28.08 3.43 18.32
N GLY A 501 28.53 2.54 19.23
CA GLY A 501 29.82 1.85 19.11
C GLY A 501 31.04 2.79 19.15
N ASP A 502 32.09 2.45 18.41
CA ASP A 502 33.38 3.17 18.40
C ASP A 502 33.48 4.30 17.36
N ARG A 503 32.35 4.75 16.80
CA ARG A 503 32.34 5.80 15.77
C ARG A 503 32.33 7.21 16.34
N ASP A 504 32.63 8.17 15.47
CA ASP A 504 32.54 9.59 15.80
C ASP A 504 31.10 9.98 16.16
N PRO A 505 30.90 10.76 17.22
CA PRO A 505 29.57 11.16 17.67
C PRO A 505 28.93 12.16 16.70
N VAL A 506 27.61 12.05 16.52
CA VAL A 506 26.82 13.14 15.95
C VAL A 506 26.65 14.21 17.04
N VAL A 507 27.03 15.44 16.73
CA VAL A 507 27.02 16.57 17.68
C VAL A 507 25.78 17.44 17.46
N VAL A 508 25.04 17.71 18.54
CA VAL A 508 23.90 18.62 18.56
C VAL A 508 24.15 19.74 19.56
N THR A 509 24.04 20.99 19.14
CA THR A 509 24.31 22.14 19.99
C THR A 509 23.07 22.59 20.77
N ALA A 510 23.23 22.76 22.08
CA ALA A 510 22.25 23.37 22.98
C ALA A 510 22.77 24.72 23.47
N VAL A 511 21.93 25.75 23.50
CA VAL A 511 22.30 27.11 23.89
C VAL A 511 21.33 27.68 24.94
N PRO A 512 21.68 28.73 25.70
CA PRO A 512 20.75 29.37 26.61
C PRO A 512 19.44 29.79 25.93
N LEU A 513 18.33 29.71 26.66
CA LEU A 513 17.02 30.24 26.24
C LEU A 513 17.17 31.72 25.82
N GLY A 514 16.94 32.01 24.54
CA GLY A 514 17.03 33.37 23.98
C GLY A 514 18.35 33.76 23.30
N ALA A 515 19.36 32.88 23.27
CA ALA A 515 20.59 33.12 22.52
C ALA A 515 20.48 32.64 21.06
N THR A 516 20.85 33.51 20.10
CA THR A 516 21.10 33.14 18.70
C THR A 516 22.38 32.30 18.60
N VAL A 517 22.32 31.23 17.79
CA VAL A 517 23.48 30.35 17.49
C VAL A 517 24.35 31.01 16.44
#